data_AF-A0A7X9GIL5-F1
#
_entry.id   AF-A0A7X9GIL5-F1
#
_cell.length_a   1.000
_cell.length_b   1.000
_cell.length_c   1.000
_cell.angle_alpha   90.00
_cell.angle_beta   90.00
_cell.angle_gamma   90.00
#
_symmetry.space_group_name_H-M   'P 1'
#
loop_
_entity.id
_entity.type
_entity.pdbx_description
1 polymer ?
#
loop_
_entity_poly.entity_id
_entity_poly.type
_entity_poly.pdbx_seq_one_letter_code
_entity_poly.pdbx_strand_id
1 'polypeptide(L)'
;MSEVKSITQAMIKKTLSYRYVIYAVVALAYFFVYFHRTSTAVMAPELVSAFNIAPTALGLFGSMYFYAYALGQLPAGILADRWGARKTMSLFVLIAGLGALLFGMAGSFNTALVGRFMVGLGVGFVYVPAMRILADWFKKNEFATYSGLLLAVGNLGSLAAAAPLVALMAVIGWRSSMNIVGIVSIAIAILAYILIRNKPEEVGGASIAAIEGDEPVKASAPTIGIGESLGMISRNYNFWTITVMFFIMYGTIMGFQGLWAGPYLANVYGLGEAEVGKLLMLIPLGMIFGCPLSGVISDKVLKSRKKVVFWGAIFYLLAWIPLIWKIDSMSLGFLSFLLFV
;
A
#
# COMPACT_ATOMS: atom_id res chain seq x y z
N MET A 1 -10.95 34.33 -28.96
CA MET A 1 -11.91 33.61 -28.08
C MET A 1 -11.71 32.13 -28.30
N SER A 2 -11.05 31.44 -27.38
CA SER A 2 -10.87 29.98 -27.46
C SER A 2 -12.21 29.31 -27.21
N GLU A 3 -12.67 28.48 -28.15
CA GLU A 3 -13.80 27.57 -27.94
C GLU A 3 -13.58 26.77 -26.67
N VAL A 4 -14.30 27.11 -25.60
CA VAL A 4 -14.47 26.20 -24.47
C VAL A 4 -15.30 25.06 -25.02
N LYS A 5 -14.64 23.97 -25.45
CA LYS A 5 -15.32 22.74 -25.88
C LYS A 5 -16.36 22.40 -24.83
N SER A 6 -17.63 22.49 -25.19
CA SER A 6 -18.73 22.17 -24.29
C SER A 6 -18.59 20.72 -23.84
N ILE A 7 -18.59 20.51 -22.53
CA ILE A 7 -18.44 19.18 -21.94
C ILE A 7 -19.69 18.38 -22.32
N THR A 8 -19.51 17.33 -23.12
CA THR A 8 -20.63 16.49 -23.54
C THR A 8 -20.90 15.39 -22.51
N GLN A 9 -22.15 14.93 -22.41
CA GLN A 9 -22.52 13.79 -21.54
C GLN A 9 -21.73 12.52 -21.88
N ALA A 10 -21.38 12.32 -23.15
CA ALA A 10 -20.54 11.20 -23.58
C ALA A 10 -19.13 11.24 -22.95
N MET A 11 -18.52 12.42 -22.87
CA MET A 11 -17.21 12.61 -22.24
C MET A 11 -17.26 12.32 -20.74
N ILE A 12 -18.30 12.79 -20.05
CA ILE A 12 -18.52 12.52 -18.62
C ILE A 12 -18.66 11.01 -18.39
N LYS A 13 -19.54 10.35 -19.14
CA LYS A 13 -19.76 8.91 -19.05
C LYS A 13 -18.47 8.12 -19.27
N LYS A 14 -17.65 8.53 -20.25
CA LYS A 14 -16.37 7.88 -20.56
C LYS A 14 -15.37 7.99 -19.42
N THR A 15 -15.23 9.16 -18.79
CA THR A 15 -14.38 9.34 -17.60
C THR A 15 -14.87 8.45 -16.45
N LEU A 16 -16.17 8.49 -16.14
CA LEU A 16 -16.74 7.79 -14.99
C LEU A 16 -16.80 6.27 -15.14
N SER A 17 -16.80 5.74 -16.36
CA SER A 17 -16.70 4.30 -16.60
C SER A 17 -15.23 3.83 -16.62
N TYR A 18 -14.35 4.55 -17.33
CA TYR A 18 -12.96 4.11 -17.52
C TYR A 18 -12.13 4.18 -16.25
N ARG A 19 -12.47 5.06 -15.30
CA ARG A 19 -11.79 5.14 -13.99
C ARG A 19 -11.75 3.80 -13.25
N TYR A 20 -12.77 2.95 -13.41
CA TYR A 20 -12.84 1.65 -12.75
C TYR A 20 -11.88 0.63 -13.36
N VAL A 21 -11.63 0.71 -14.67
CA VAL A 21 -10.61 -0.10 -15.34
C VAL A 21 -9.23 0.25 -14.80
N ILE A 22 -8.93 1.55 -14.72
CA ILE A 22 -7.67 2.04 -14.15
C ILE A 22 -7.54 1.60 -12.69
N TYR A 23 -8.59 1.80 -11.90
CA TYR A 23 -8.59 1.44 -10.48
C TYR A 23 -8.37 -0.05 -10.26
N ALA A 24 -8.99 -0.92 -11.05
CA ALA A 24 -8.79 -2.37 -10.95
C ALA A 24 -7.33 -2.78 -11.16
N VAL A 25 -6.65 -2.17 -12.15
CA VAL A 25 -5.24 -2.45 -12.42
C VAL A 25 -4.33 -1.92 -11.31
N VAL A 26 -4.60 -0.72 -10.81
CA VAL A 26 -3.87 -0.12 -9.68
C VAL A 26 -4.07 -0.95 -8.41
N ALA A 27 -5.30 -1.38 -8.14
CA ALA A 27 -5.64 -2.22 -7.00
C ALA A 27 -4.95 -3.59 -7.08
N LEU A 28 -4.92 -4.20 -8.26
CA LEU A 28 -4.21 -5.44 -8.49
C LEU A 28 -2.69 -5.29 -8.30
N ALA A 29 -2.08 -4.20 -8.76
CA ALA A 29 -0.69 -3.90 -8.46
C ALA A 29 -0.45 -3.73 -6.95
N TYR A 30 -1.36 -3.04 -6.26
CA TYR A 30 -1.24 -2.79 -4.82
C TYR A 30 -1.47 -4.03 -3.95
N PHE A 31 -2.31 -4.96 -4.39
CA PHE A 31 -2.42 -6.30 -3.81
C PHE A 31 -1.04 -6.96 -3.71
N PHE A 32 -0.27 -6.93 -4.81
CA PHE A 32 1.06 -7.54 -4.84
C PHE A 32 2.11 -6.78 -4.00
N VAL A 33 1.92 -5.48 -3.73
CA VAL A 33 2.78 -4.74 -2.79
C VAL A 33 2.76 -5.39 -1.41
N TYR A 34 1.57 -5.66 -0.87
CA TYR A 34 1.42 -6.27 0.46
C TYR A 34 1.67 -7.77 0.45
N PHE A 35 1.34 -8.45 -0.65
CA PHE A 35 1.70 -9.85 -0.83
C PHE A 35 3.22 -10.03 -0.70
N HIS A 36 4.01 -9.27 -1.46
CA HIS A 36 5.47 -9.32 -1.38
C HIS A 36 6.02 -8.89 -0.02
N ARG A 37 5.39 -7.93 0.66
CA ARG A 37 5.80 -7.48 1.98
C ARG A 37 5.75 -8.62 3.00
N THR A 38 4.66 -9.39 2.97
CA THR A 38 4.34 -10.36 4.03
C THR A 38 4.76 -11.79 3.70
N SER A 39 4.98 -12.12 2.42
CA SER A 39 5.42 -13.45 1.99
C SER A 39 6.72 -13.91 2.66
N THR A 40 7.61 -12.98 3.05
CA THR A 40 8.88 -13.34 3.71
C THR A 40 8.68 -14.12 5.00
N ALA A 41 7.66 -13.80 5.79
CA ALA A 41 7.43 -14.46 7.07
C ALA A 41 7.13 -15.95 6.88
N VAL A 42 6.28 -16.31 5.92
CA VAL A 42 5.93 -17.71 5.65
C VAL A 42 7.02 -18.47 4.90
N MET A 43 7.88 -17.76 4.16
CA MET A 43 9.00 -18.36 3.42
C MET A 43 10.26 -18.57 4.27
N ALA A 44 10.30 -18.05 5.50
CA ALA A 44 11.50 -18.09 6.34
C ALA A 44 12.13 -19.49 6.50
N PRO A 45 11.37 -20.57 6.82
CA PRO A 45 11.94 -21.91 6.96
C PRO A 45 12.56 -22.43 5.66
N GLU A 46 11.89 -22.19 4.54
CA GLU A 46 12.33 -22.58 3.20
C GLU A 46 13.66 -21.90 2.82
N LEU A 47 13.81 -20.62 3.16
CA LEU A 47 15.02 -19.85 2.87
C LEU A 47 16.21 -20.29 3.72
N VAL A 48 15.99 -20.60 5.00
CA VAL A 48 17.01 -21.16 5.88
C VAL A 48 17.51 -22.48 5.32
N SER A 49 16.60 -23.38 4.95
CA SER A 49 16.96 -24.68 4.39
C SER A 49 17.63 -24.56 3.02
N ALA A 50 17.12 -23.72 2.13
CA ALA A 50 17.59 -23.65 0.74
C ALA A 50 18.95 -22.98 0.58
N PHE A 51 19.32 -22.08 1.49
CA PHE A 51 20.59 -21.34 1.43
C PHE A 51 21.55 -21.67 2.56
N ASN A 52 21.16 -22.55 3.48
CA ASN A 52 21.94 -22.91 4.68
C ASN A 52 22.43 -21.68 5.45
N ILE A 53 21.51 -20.76 5.73
CA ILE A 53 21.80 -19.48 6.40
C ILE A 53 21.37 -19.50 7.86
N ALA A 54 22.06 -18.73 8.70
CA ALA A 54 21.61 -18.48 10.06
C ALA A 54 20.26 -17.74 10.06
N PRO A 55 19.37 -17.98 11.04
CA PRO A 55 18.10 -17.25 11.16
C PRO A 55 18.26 -15.73 11.22
N THR A 56 19.39 -15.22 11.74
CA THR A 56 19.72 -13.80 11.77
C THR A 56 19.80 -13.16 10.37
N ALA A 57 20.18 -13.93 9.35
CA ALA A 57 20.25 -13.47 7.97
C ALA A 57 18.85 -13.18 7.37
N LEU A 58 17.79 -13.81 7.89
CA LEU A 58 16.41 -13.50 7.48
C LEU A 58 16.02 -12.05 7.83
N GLY A 59 16.57 -11.52 8.92
CA GLY A 59 16.41 -10.11 9.29
C GLY A 59 16.95 -9.18 8.20
N LEU A 60 18.13 -9.48 7.65
CA LEU A 60 18.69 -8.73 6.52
C LEU A 60 17.82 -8.87 5.26
N PHE A 61 17.35 -10.08 4.95
CA PHE A 61 16.48 -10.31 3.80
C PHE A 61 15.17 -9.52 3.88
N GLY A 62 14.50 -9.54 5.04
CA GLY A 62 13.32 -8.71 5.30
C GLY A 62 13.63 -7.22 5.21
N SER A 63 14.78 -6.79 5.76
CA SER A 63 15.19 -5.38 5.78
C SER A 63 15.49 -4.84 4.38
N MET A 64 16.07 -5.64 3.47
CA MET A 64 16.37 -5.21 2.09
C MET A 64 15.13 -4.72 1.35
N TYR A 65 13.97 -5.32 1.61
CA TYR A 65 12.70 -4.84 1.08
C TYR A 65 12.39 -3.43 1.58
N PHE A 66 12.47 -3.21 2.89
CA PHE A 66 12.09 -1.92 3.49
C PHE A 66 13.10 -0.81 3.19
N TYR A 67 14.40 -1.11 3.13
CA TYR A 67 15.42 -0.14 2.72
C TYR A 67 15.19 0.32 1.28
N ALA A 68 14.99 -0.62 0.35
CA ALA A 68 14.70 -0.30 -1.04
C ALA A 68 13.40 0.51 -1.19
N TYR A 69 12.35 0.12 -0.45
CA TYR A 69 11.07 0.81 -0.42
C TYR A 69 11.20 2.25 0.09
N ALA A 70 11.96 2.45 1.17
CA ALA A 70 12.21 3.75 1.78
C ALA A 70 13.01 4.69 0.86
N LEU A 71 14.08 4.19 0.25
CA LEU A 71 14.87 4.93 -0.75
C LEU A 71 14.00 5.37 -1.93
N GLY A 72 12.99 4.56 -2.29
CA GLY A 72 12.05 4.85 -3.35
C GLY A 72 10.99 5.92 -3.05
N GLN A 73 10.68 6.24 -1.78
CA GLN A 73 9.50 7.05 -1.45
C GLN A 73 9.56 8.49 -1.99
N LEU A 74 10.70 9.19 -1.80
CA LEU A 74 10.86 10.55 -2.32
C LEU A 74 10.94 10.57 -3.86
N PRO A 75 11.75 9.71 -4.52
CA PRO A 75 11.75 9.61 -5.97
C PRO A 75 10.39 9.24 -6.57
N ALA A 76 9.60 8.40 -5.89
CA ALA A 76 8.29 7.98 -6.39
C ALA A 76 7.34 9.15 -6.62
N GLY A 77 7.29 10.13 -5.69
CA GLY A 77 6.51 11.35 -5.87
C GLY A 77 7.02 12.18 -7.05
N ILE A 78 8.33 12.42 -7.10
CA ILE A 78 8.97 13.23 -8.16
C ILE A 78 8.72 12.62 -9.54
N LEU A 79 8.86 11.30 -9.68
CA LEU A 79 8.62 10.60 -10.94
C LEU A 79 7.14 10.53 -11.28
N ALA A 80 6.25 10.37 -10.29
CA ALA A 80 4.80 10.43 -10.52
C ALA A 80 4.39 11.79 -11.11
N ASP A 81 4.95 12.88 -10.59
CA ASP A 81 4.65 14.24 -11.05
C ASP A 81 5.29 14.56 -12.40
N ARG A 82 6.52 14.07 -12.68
CA ARG A 82 7.25 14.35 -13.93
C ARG A 82 6.91 13.41 -15.09
N TRP A 83 6.90 12.10 -14.85
CA TRP A 83 6.68 11.10 -15.88
C TRP A 83 5.21 10.69 -16.01
N GLY A 84 4.39 11.06 -15.01
CA GLY A 84 3.03 10.59 -14.87
C GLY A 84 2.96 9.24 -14.16
N ALA A 85 1.85 8.99 -13.48
CA ALA A 85 1.62 7.77 -12.72
C ALA A 85 1.68 6.51 -13.59
N ARG A 86 1.24 6.58 -14.86
CA ARG A 86 1.27 5.44 -15.81
C ARG A 86 2.67 4.88 -15.98
N LYS A 87 3.64 5.72 -16.39
CA LYS A 87 5.00 5.27 -16.70
C LYS A 87 5.73 4.83 -15.44
N THR A 88 5.61 5.61 -14.37
CA THR A 88 6.24 5.32 -13.09
C THR A 88 5.75 3.99 -12.52
N MET A 89 4.44 3.78 -12.41
CA MET A 89 3.91 2.52 -11.88
C MET A 89 4.30 1.32 -12.75
N SER A 90 4.16 1.44 -14.08
CA SER A 90 4.45 0.32 -14.98
C SER A 90 5.91 -0.12 -14.93
N LEU A 91 6.85 0.83 -14.96
CA LEU A 91 8.29 0.52 -14.91
C LEU A 91 8.66 -0.15 -13.59
N PHE A 92 8.18 0.37 -12.47
CA PHE A 92 8.61 -0.14 -11.17
C PHE A 92 7.88 -1.43 -10.76
N VAL A 93 6.64 -1.64 -11.19
CA VAL A 93 5.99 -2.96 -11.07
C VAL A 93 6.72 -3.99 -11.94
N LEU A 94 7.22 -3.61 -13.12
CA LEU A 94 8.08 -4.49 -13.93
C LEU A 94 9.37 -4.85 -13.19
N ILE A 95 10.05 -3.87 -12.58
CA ILE A 95 11.24 -4.11 -11.76
C ILE A 95 10.92 -5.07 -10.60
N ALA A 96 9.77 -4.91 -9.95
CA ALA A 96 9.35 -5.82 -8.88
C ALA A 96 9.14 -7.26 -9.41
N GLY A 97 8.48 -7.42 -10.54
CA GLY A 97 8.27 -8.72 -11.16
C GLY A 97 9.58 -9.41 -11.58
N LEU A 98 10.50 -8.66 -12.18
CA LEU A 98 11.85 -9.14 -12.50
C LEU A 98 12.65 -9.51 -11.23
N GLY A 99 12.52 -8.71 -10.18
CA GLY A 99 13.13 -9.01 -8.87
C GLY A 99 12.58 -10.30 -8.25
N ALA A 100 11.27 -10.54 -8.37
CA ALA A 100 10.63 -11.76 -7.88
C ALA A 100 11.05 -13.00 -8.68
N LEU A 101 11.19 -12.89 -10.01
CA LEU A 101 11.78 -13.94 -10.85
C LEU A 101 13.24 -14.23 -10.44
N LEU A 102 14.07 -13.20 -10.29
CA LEU A 102 15.46 -13.34 -9.88
C LEU A 102 15.56 -14.04 -8.51
N PHE A 103 14.67 -13.69 -7.59
CA PHE A 103 14.57 -14.34 -6.29
C PHE A 103 14.15 -15.81 -6.38
N GLY A 104 13.11 -16.13 -7.14
CA GLY A 104 12.67 -17.52 -7.33
C GLY A 104 13.72 -18.40 -8.02
N MET A 105 14.57 -17.82 -8.86
CA MET A 105 15.69 -18.49 -9.54
C MET A 105 17.01 -18.44 -8.77
N ALA A 106 17.03 -17.86 -7.56
CA ALA A 106 18.27 -17.64 -6.83
C ALA A 106 18.94 -18.96 -6.39
N GLY A 107 20.19 -19.15 -6.86
CA GLY A 107 21.08 -20.23 -6.41
C GLY A 107 21.94 -19.87 -5.20
N SER A 108 21.99 -18.58 -4.82
CA SER A 108 22.71 -18.10 -3.64
C SER A 108 21.88 -17.07 -2.86
N PHE A 109 22.18 -16.92 -1.56
CA PHE A 109 21.49 -15.95 -0.72
C PHE A 109 21.72 -14.50 -1.19
N ASN A 110 22.92 -14.18 -1.69
CA ASN A 110 23.21 -12.85 -2.22
C ASN A 110 22.35 -12.51 -3.45
N THR A 111 22.14 -13.48 -4.36
CA THR A 111 21.22 -13.30 -5.49
C THR A 111 19.79 -13.08 -5.00
N ALA A 112 19.37 -13.81 -3.96
CA ALA A 112 18.07 -13.62 -3.34
C ALA A 112 17.91 -12.21 -2.73
N LEU A 113 18.94 -11.67 -2.08
CA LEU A 113 18.95 -10.31 -1.54
C LEU A 113 18.81 -9.25 -2.64
N VAL A 114 19.49 -9.42 -3.79
CA VAL A 114 19.34 -8.52 -4.94
C VAL A 114 17.91 -8.56 -5.48
N GLY A 115 17.35 -9.75 -5.69
CA GLY A 115 15.96 -9.91 -6.10
C GLY A 115 14.99 -9.25 -5.11
N ARG A 116 15.25 -9.41 -3.80
CA ARG A 116 14.44 -8.82 -2.74
C ARG A 116 14.52 -7.29 -2.70
N PHE A 117 15.70 -6.72 -2.93
CA PHE A 117 15.90 -5.28 -3.07
C PHE A 117 15.14 -4.75 -4.28
N MET A 118 15.22 -5.42 -5.43
CA MET A 118 14.47 -5.05 -6.64
C MET A 118 12.95 -5.08 -6.40
N VAL A 119 12.44 -6.10 -5.71
CA VAL A 119 11.03 -6.18 -5.30
C VAL A 119 10.65 -4.97 -4.44
N GLY A 120 11.40 -4.70 -3.37
CA GLY A 120 11.14 -3.59 -2.46
C GLY A 120 11.19 -2.23 -3.15
N LEU A 121 12.19 -2.03 -4.02
CA LEU A 121 12.32 -0.82 -4.83
C LEU A 121 11.12 -0.67 -5.76
N GLY A 122 10.75 -1.73 -6.50
CA GLY A 122 9.66 -1.69 -7.46
C GLY A 122 8.31 -1.38 -6.82
N VAL A 123 7.92 -2.15 -5.80
CA VAL A 123 6.63 -1.96 -5.13
C VAL A 123 6.55 -0.63 -4.35
N GLY A 124 7.69 -0.01 -4.04
CA GLY A 124 7.79 1.33 -3.45
C GLY A 124 7.14 2.44 -4.27
N PHE A 125 7.01 2.25 -5.58
CA PHE A 125 6.52 3.26 -6.54
C PHE A 125 5.08 2.96 -6.99
N VAL A 126 4.29 2.26 -6.17
CA VAL A 126 2.88 1.97 -6.50
C VAL A 126 1.94 2.93 -5.77
N TYR A 127 2.08 3.08 -4.45
CA TYR A 127 1.11 3.82 -3.64
C TYR A 127 1.02 5.31 -4.01
N VAL A 128 2.17 5.99 -4.14
CA VAL A 128 2.21 7.44 -4.41
C VAL A 128 1.62 7.75 -5.80
N PRO A 129 2.02 7.07 -6.89
CA PRO A 129 1.33 7.19 -8.18
C PRO A 129 -0.16 6.81 -8.13
N ALA A 130 -0.57 5.84 -7.31
CA ALA A 130 -1.98 5.50 -7.14
C ALA A 130 -2.77 6.68 -6.55
N MET A 131 -2.23 7.37 -5.53
CA MET A 131 -2.87 8.57 -4.98
C MET A 131 -3.00 9.68 -6.04
N ARG A 132 -2.01 9.85 -6.91
CA ARG A 132 -2.08 10.77 -8.06
C ARG A 132 -3.21 10.39 -9.02
N ILE A 133 -3.32 9.12 -9.39
CA ILE A 133 -4.42 8.60 -10.23
C ILE A 133 -5.78 8.87 -9.59
N LEU A 134 -5.92 8.62 -8.28
CA LEU A 134 -7.16 8.89 -7.56
C LEU A 134 -7.52 10.37 -7.59
N ALA A 135 -6.55 11.27 -7.45
CA ALA A 135 -6.77 12.71 -7.53
C ALA A 135 -7.20 13.17 -8.94
N ASP A 136 -6.70 12.53 -9.99
CA ASP A 136 -6.97 12.92 -11.38
C ASP A 136 -8.26 12.26 -11.96
N TRP A 137 -8.70 11.11 -11.43
CA TRP A 137 -9.81 10.31 -11.98
C TRP A 137 -11.05 10.12 -11.09
N PHE A 138 -10.96 10.45 -9.80
CA PHE A 138 -12.06 10.31 -8.86
C PHE A 138 -12.46 11.66 -8.29
N LYS A 139 -13.74 11.78 -7.93
CA LYS A 139 -14.29 13.01 -7.34
C LYS A 139 -13.67 13.28 -5.99
N LYS A 140 -13.64 14.55 -5.57
CA LYS A 140 -13.06 14.95 -4.27
C LYS A 140 -13.73 14.25 -3.09
N ASN A 141 -15.03 13.96 -3.21
CA ASN A 141 -15.87 13.23 -2.25
C ASN A 141 -15.89 11.71 -2.46
N GLU A 142 -14.96 11.17 -3.22
CA GLU A 142 -14.76 9.72 -3.40
C GLU A 142 -13.32 9.31 -3.06
N PHE A 143 -12.38 10.26 -3.10
CA PHE A 143 -10.95 10.00 -2.97
C PHE A 143 -10.61 9.22 -1.69
N ALA A 144 -11.11 9.62 -0.52
CA ALA A 144 -10.73 8.94 0.73
C ALA A 144 -11.27 7.51 0.75
N THR A 145 -12.49 7.32 0.25
CA THR A 145 -13.15 6.02 0.09
C THR A 145 -12.32 5.08 -0.79
N TYR A 146 -11.92 5.52 -1.99
CA TYR A 146 -11.14 4.68 -2.90
C TYR A 146 -9.68 4.49 -2.46
N SER A 147 -9.09 5.44 -1.73
CA SER A 147 -7.80 5.21 -1.07
C SER A 147 -7.91 4.15 0.03
N GLY A 148 -9.01 4.16 0.80
CA GLY A 148 -9.29 3.18 1.83
C GLY A 148 -9.54 1.78 1.26
N LEU A 149 -10.30 1.70 0.16
CA LEU A 149 -10.51 0.45 -0.57
C LEU A 149 -9.20 -0.09 -1.18
N LEU A 150 -8.29 0.79 -1.60
CA LEU A 150 -6.98 0.37 -2.09
C LEU A 150 -6.16 -0.28 -0.96
N LEU A 151 -6.17 0.32 0.23
CA LEU A 151 -5.55 -0.25 1.44
C LEU A 151 -6.17 -1.60 1.83
N ALA A 152 -7.48 -1.75 1.71
CA ALA A 152 -8.15 -3.03 1.93
C ALA A 152 -7.68 -4.11 0.94
N VAL A 153 -7.57 -3.77 -0.36
CA VAL A 153 -7.04 -4.68 -1.39
C VAL A 153 -5.58 -5.08 -1.09
N GLY A 154 -4.77 -4.14 -0.61
CA GLY A 154 -3.42 -4.45 -0.12
C GLY A 154 -3.46 -5.51 1.00
N ASN A 155 -4.29 -5.31 2.02
CA ASN A 155 -4.41 -6.28 3.12
C ASN A 155 -4.97 -7.65 2.66
N LEU A 156 -5.85 -7.70 1.65
CA LEU A 156 -6.21 -8.97 1.00
C LEU A 156 -4.99 -9.67 0.38
N GLY A 157 -4.08 -8.91 -0.22
CA GLY A 157 -2.78 -9.41 -0.69
C GLY A 157 -1.92 -9.98 0.43
N SER A 158 -1.92 -9.34 1.61
CA SER A 158 -1.26 -9.87 2.79
C SER A 158 -1.85 -11.19 3.27
N LEU A 159 -3.17 -11.34 3.25
CA LEU A 159 -3.83 -12.61 3.60
C LEU A 159 -3.52 -13.70 2.57
N ALA A 160 -3.46 -13.35 1.29
CA ALA A 160 -3.08 -14.28 0.23
C ALA A 160 -1.63 -14.76 0.34
N ALA A 161 -0.73 -13.93 0.86
CA ALA A 161 0.66 -14.30 1.13
C ALA A 161 0.83 -15.20 2.38
N ALA A 162 -0.23 -15.48 3.13
CA ALA A 162 -0.21 -16.38 4.26
C ALA A 162 -0.59 -17.81 3.83
N ALA A 163 -1.70 -18.36 4.32
CA ALA A 163 -2.11 -19.74 4.06
C ALA A 163 -2.19 -20.12 2.57
N PRO A 164 -2.69 -19.26 1.65
CA PRO A 164 -2.72 -19.63 0.23
C PRO A 164 -1.34 -19.79 -0.40
N LEU A 165 -0.37 -18.92 -0.04
CA LEU A 165 1.01 -19.08 -0.50
C LEU A 165 1.64 -20.34 0.09
N VAL A 166 1.43 -20.63 1.38
CA VAL A 166 1.92 -21.88 2.00
C VAL A 166 1.40 -23.12 1.26
N ALA A 167 0.10 -23.15 0.95
CA ALA A 167 -0.50 -24.23 0.18
C ALA A 167 0.11 -24.36 -1.22
N LEU A 168 0.38 -23.23 -1.90
CA LEU A 168 1.04 -23.23 -3.20
C LEU A 168 2.48 -23.78 -3.10
N MET A 169 3.25 -23.33 -2.11
CA MET A 169 4.62 -23.80 -1.89
C MET A 169 4.68 -25.30 -1.58
N ALA A 170 3.70 -25.84 -0.86
CA ALA A 170 3.62 -27.27 -0.56
C ALA A 170 3.44 -28.13 -1.82
N VAL A 171 2.80 -27.60 -2.87
CA VAL A 171 2.53 -28.34 -4.13
C VAL A 171 3.65 -28.18 -5.14
N ILE A 172 4.16 -26.96 -5.35
CA ILE A 172 5.10 -26.65 -6.44
C ILE A 172 6.46 -26.12 -5.98
N GLY A 173 6.67 -25.99 -4.67
CA GLY A 173 7.87 -25.42 -4.06
C GLY A 173 7.88 -23.89 -4.06
N TRP A 174 8.67 -23.31 -3.16
CA TRP A 174 8.77 -21.85 -2.99
C TRP A 174 9.38 -21.14 -4.20
N ARG A 175 10.33 -21.78 -4.89
CA ARG A 175 10.99 -21.23 -6.09
C ARG A 175 9.98 -21.02 -7.22
N SER A 176 9.22 -22.06 -7.56
CA SER A 176 8.18 -21.99 -8.60
C SER A 176 7.06 -21.02 -8.21
N SER A 177 6.67 -21.01 -6.93
CA SER A 177 5.68 -20.06 -6.41
C SER A 177 6.10 -18.61 -6.63
N MET A 178 7.35 -18.26 -6.30
CA MET A 178 7.87 -16.91 -6.52
C MET A 178 8.06 -16.57 -8.00
N ASN A 179 8.42 -17.56 -8.83
CA ASN A 179 8.48 -17.35 -10.27
C ASN A 179 7.11 -17.01 -10.85
N ILE A 180 6.05 -17.71 -10.44
CA ILE A 180 4.67 -17.38 -10.85
C ILE A 180 4.29 -15.97 -10.42
N VAL A 181 4.57 -15.61 -9.16
CA VAL A 181 4.32 -14.25 -8.65
C VAL A 181 5.08 -13.19 -9.47
N GLY A 182 6.32 -13.49 -9.88
CA GLY A 182 7.10 -12.63 -10.76
C GLY A 182 6.47 -12.46 -12.15
N ILE A 183 6.06 -13.56 -12.79
CA ILE A 183 5.37 -13.53 -14.09
C ILE A 183 4.06 -12.72 -14.00
N VAL A 184 3.26 -12.95 -12.96
CA VAL A 184 2.01 -12.23 -12.73
C VAL A 184 2.29 -10.73 -12.52
N SER A 185 3.29 -10.37 -11.74
CA SER A 185 3.69 -8.97 -11.56
C SER A 185 4.14 -8.31 -12.86
N ILE A 186 4.87 -9.02 -13.73
CA ILE A 186 5.25 -8.53 -15.07
C ILE A 186 4.00 -8.33 -15.94
N ALA A 187 3.06 -9.27 -15.92
CA ALA A 187 1.80 -9.13 -16.64
C ALA A 187 1.01 -7.91 -16.15
N ILE A 188 0.97 -7.67 -14.84
CA ILE A 188 0.35 -6.48 -14.24
C ILE A 188 1.07 -5.21 -14.69
N ALA A 189 2.40 -5.21 -14.78
CA ALA A 189 3.16 -4.07 -15.29
C ALA A 189 2.79 -3.73 -16.74
N ILE A 190 2.63 -4.74 -17.59
CA ILE A 190 2.19 -4.59 -18.99
C ILE A 190 0.75 -4.04 -19.02
N LEU A 191 -0.16 -4.60 -18.23
CA LEU A 191 -1.54 -4.12 -18.11
C LEU A 191 -1.59 -2.67 -17.61
N ALA A 192 -0.78 -2.32 -16.61
CA ALA A 192 -0.64 -0.95 -16.11
C ALA A 192 -0.20 -0.02 -17.23
N TYR A 193 0.78 -0.41 -18.03
CA TYR A 193 1.24 0.41 -19.15
C TYR A 193 0.17 0.57 -20.22
N ILE A 194 -0.59 -0.48 -20.53
CA ILE A 194 -1.59 -0.43 -21.60
C ILE A 194 -2.85 0.32 -21.17
N LEU A 195 -3.33 0.11 -19.94
CA LEU A 195 -4.65 0.52 -19.47
C LEU A 195 -4.63 1.79 -18.61
N ILE A 196 -3.57 2.07 -17.85
CA ILE A 196 -3.51 3.30 -17.05
C ILE A 196 -3.33 4.50 -17.98
N ARG A 197 -4.07 5.57 -17.72
CA ARG A 197 -3.94 6.87 -18.37
C ARG A 197 -3.81 7.93 -17.29
N ASN A 198 -2.95 8.92 -17.48
CA ASN A 198 -2.65 9.86 -16.39
C ASN A 198 -3.85 10.77 -16.13
N LYS A 199 -4.54 11.19 -17.19
CA LYS A 199 -5.70 12.08 -17.08
C LYS A 199 -6.87 11.62 -17.97
N PRO A 200 -8.12 11.94 -17.60
CA PRO A 200 -9.31 11.60 -18.39
C PRO A 200 -9.29 12.08 -19.85
N GLU A 201 -8.61 13.19 -20.12
CA GLU A 201 -8.49 13.79 -21.46
C GLU A 201 -7.71 12.88 -22.42
N GLU A 202 -6.80 12.03 -21.92
CA GLU A 202 -6.05 11.06 -22.74
C GLU A 202 -6.95 9.98 -23.35
N VAL A 203 -8.15 9.76 -22.80
CA VAL A 203 -9.17 8.90 -23.40
C VAL A 203 -10.29 9.70 -24.07
N GLY A 204 -10.17 11.02 -24.20
CA GLY A 204 -11.24 11.89 -24.69
C GLY A 204 -12.41 12.01 -23.71
N GLY A 205 -12.17 11.81 -22.41
CA GLY A 205 -13.10 12.11 -21.33
C GLY A 205 -13.02 13.56 -20.89
N ALA A 206 -13.92 13.95 -19.99
CA ALA A 206 -13.88 15.25 -19.31
C ALA A 206 -13.07 15.15 -18.00
N SER A 207 -12.34 16.21 -17.65
CA SER A 207 -11.60 16.27 -16.39
C SER A 207 -12.55 16.26 -15.19
N ILE A 208 -12.10 15.77 -14.03
CA ILE A 208 -12.95 15.74 -12.82
C ILE A 208 -13.33 17.14 -12.37
N ALA A 209 -12.41 18.11 -12.41
CA ALA A 209 -12.70 19.51 -12.11
C ALA A 209 -13.83 20.05 -12.99
N ALA A 210 -13.79 19.74 -14.28
CA ALA A 210 -14.81 20.17 -15.24
C ALA A 210 -16.16 19.48 -15.01
N ILE A 211 -16.16 18.22 -14.53
CA ILE A 211 -17.37 17.48 -14.13
C ILE A 211 -17.98 18.05 -12.84
N GLU A 212 -17.15 18.48 -11.89
CA GLU A 212 -17.59 19.03 -10.60
C GLU A 212 -17.97 20.53 -10.69
N GLY A 213 -17.76 21.17 -11.85
CA GLY A 213 -18.06 22.58 -12.06
C GLY A 213 -17.04 23.53 -11.42
N ASP A 214 -15.85 23.02 -11.06
CA ASP A 214 -14.75 23.84 -10.59
C ASP A 214 -14.18 24.66 -11.76
N GLU A 215 -13.82 25.92 -11.51
CA GLU A 215 -13.07 26.68 -12.51
C GLU A 215 -11.77 25.95 -12.84
N PRO A 216 -11.39 25.82 -14.12
CA PRO A 216 -10.11 25.25 -14.48
C PRO A 216 -9.02 26.10 -13.84
N VAL A 217 -8.30 25.51 -12.87
CA VAL A 217 -7.09 26.13 -12.32
C VAL A 217 -6.19 26.42 -13.51
N LYS A 218 -6.06 27.70 -13.87
CA LYS A 218 -5.23 28.13 -14.99
C LYS A 218 -3.85 27.49 -14.80
N ALA A 219 -3.41 26.74 -15.79
CA ALA A 219 -2.11 26.05 -15.83
C ALA A 219 -0.95 27.06 -16.00
N SER A 220 -0.97 28.15 -15.24
CA SER A 220 -0.07 29.30 -15.32
C SER A 220 0.69 29.55 -14.02
N ALA A 221 0.63 28.62 -13.06
CA ALA A 221 1.58 28.66 -11.95
C ALA A 221 2.97 28.27 -12.50
N PRO A 222 4.02 29.09 -12.28
CA PRO A 222 5.36 28.73 -12.68
C PRO A 222 5.75 27.38 -12.08
N THR A 223 6.43 26.53 -12.86
CA THR A 223 6.93 25.25 -12.39
C THR A 223 7.98 25.49 -11.32
N ILE A 224 7.58 25.40 -10.06
CA ILE A 224 8.47 25.52 -8.91
C ILE A 224 9.54 24.42 -9.03
N GLY A 225 10.81 24.76 -8.83
CA GLY A 225 11.89 23.77 -8.85
C GLY A 225 11.69 22.69 -7.78
N ILE A 226 12.22 21.47 -7.98
CA ILE A 226 12.10 20.40 -6.96
C ILE A 226 12.70 20.86 -5.63
N GLY A 227 13.88 21.48 -5.65
CA GLY A 227 14.56 21.95 -4.44
C GLY A 227 13.73 23.01 -3.69
N GLU A 228 13.11 23.93 -4.42
CA GLU A 228 12.24 24.95 -3.84
C GLU A 228 10.95 24.33 -3.29
N SER A 229 10.33 23.39 -4.01
CA SER A 229 9.15 22.65 -3.55
C SER A 229 9.42 21.87 -2.26
N LEU A 230 10.56 21.17 -2.20
CA LEU A 230 11.00 20.48 -0.99
C LEU A 230 11.28 21.46 0.15
N GLY A 231 11.87 22.62 -0.14
CA GLY A 231 12.08 23.70 0.83
C GLY A 231 10.76 24.25 1.39
N MET A 232 9.74 24.43 0.56
CA MET A 232 8.41 24.88 1.00
C MET A 232 7.73 23.83 1.88
N ILE A 233 7.74 22.56 1.49
CA ILE A 233 7.11 21.47 2.25
C ILE A 233 7.82 21.27 3.60
N SER A 234 9.14 21.27 3.61
CA SER A 234 9.95 21.08 4.84
C SER A 234 9.84 22.23 5.84
N ARG A 235 9.36 23.41 5.43
CA ARG A 235 9.08 24.54 6.34
C ARG A 235 7.61 24.61 6.78
N ASN A 236 6.75 23.76 6.21
CA ASN A 236 5.32 23.81 6.48
C ASN A 236 4.95 23.07 7.77
N TYR A 237 4.40 23.81 8.73
CA TYR A 237 3.95 23.25 10.02
C TYR A 237 2.88 22.15 9.87
N ASN A 238 1.94 22.32 8.94
CA ASN A 238 0.87 21.34 8.73
C ASN A 238 1.43 20.03 8.17
N PHE A 239 2.48 20.10 7.34
CA PHE A 239 3.18 18.91 6.85
C PHE A 239 3.81 18.13 8.01
N TRP A 240 4.58 18.80 8.86
CA TRP A 240 5.22 18.14 10.01
C TRP A 240 4.24 17.59 11.03
N THR A 241 3.11 18.27 11.25
CA THR A 241 2.06 17.78 12.15
C THR A 241 1.52 16.43 11.66
N ILE A 242 1.20 16.31 10.37
CA ILE A 242 0.72 15.05 9.78
C ILE A 242 1.83 14.00 9.77
N THR A 243 3.06 14.38 9.44
CA THR A 243 4.22 13.47 9.41
C THR A 243 4.50 12.85 10.78
N VAL A 244 4.54 13.66 11.84
CA VAL A 244 4.79 13.17 13.22
C VAL A 244 3.64 12.28 13.68
N MET A 245 2.40 12.68 13.44
CA MET A 245 1.24 11.88 13.78
C MET A 245 1.24 10.53 13.05
N PHE A 246 1.53 10.52 11.75
CA PHE A 246 1.65 9.29 10.97
C PHE A 246 2.81 8.42 11.45
N PHE A 247 3.97 9.02 11.74
CA PHE A 247 5.14 8.31 12.27
C PHE A 247 4.81 7.61 13.59
N ILE A 248 4.13 8.29 14.52
CA ILE A 248 3.72 7.72 15.80
C ILE A 248 2.70 6.61 15.55
N MET A 249 1.55 6.91 14.93
CA MET A 249 0.45 5.94 14.81
C MET A 249 0.82 4.72 13.96
N TYR A 250 1.44 4.94 12.80
CA TYR A 250 1.82 3.83 11.92
C TYR A 250 3.04 3.08 12.44
N GLY A 251 3.98 3.79 13.08
CA GLY A 251 5.16 3.19 13.70
C GLY A 251 4.80 2.27 14.87
N THR A 252 3.91 2.69 15.77
CA THR A 252 3.50 1.87 16.91
C THR A 252 2.72 0.63 16.49
N ILE A 253 1.77 0.74 15.55
CA ILE A 253 1.03 -0.45 15.08
C ILE A 253 1.93 -1.41 14.30
N MET A 254 2.80 -0.92 13.41
CA MET A 254 3.69 -1.78 12.64
C MET A 254 4.76 -2.44 13.51
N GLY A 255 5.30 -1.72 14.51
CA GLY A 255 6.23 -2.28 15.48
C GLY A 255 5.58 -3.37 16.33
N PHE A 256 4.35 -3.13 16.81
CA PHE A 256 3.61 -4.11 17.57
C PHE A 256 3.21 -5.32 16.72
N GLN A 257 2.49 -5.12 15.63
CA GLN A 257 2.05 -6.19 14.73
C GLN A 257 3.21 -7.01 14.17
N GLY A 258 4.30 -6.35 13.78
CA GLY A 258 5.41 -6.99 13.08
C GLY A 258 6.39 -7.77 13.96
N LEU A 259 6.50 -7.42 15.25
CA LEU A 259 7.52 -7.99 16.14
C LEU A 259 6.97 -8.46 17.48
N TRP A 260 6.10 -7.67 18.13
CA TRP A 260 5.76 -7.88 19.53
C TRP A 260 4.45 -8.63 19.75
N ALA A 261 3.49 -8.53 18.84
CA ALA A 261 2.15 -9.06 19.04
C ALA A 261 2.14 -10.60 19.15
N GLY A 262 2.93 -11.31 18.33
CA GLY A 262 3.06 -12.77 18.42
C GLY A 262 3.67 -13.25 19.74
N PRO A 263 4.89 -12.82 20.10
CA PRO A 263 5.51 -13.16 21.38
C PRO A 263 4.70 -12.72 22.60
N TYR A 264 4.02 -11.57 22.52
CA TYR A 264 3.12 -11.12 23.58
C TYR A 264 1.99 -12.13 23.82
N LEU A 265 1.28 -12.54 22.77
CA LEU A 265 0.20 -13.52 22.86
C LEU A 265 0.68 -14.90 23.33
N ALA A 266 1.85 -15.34 22.86
CA ALA A 266 2.41 -16.64 23.24
C ALA A 266 2.92 -16.63 24.70
N ASN A 267 3.73 -15.63 25.08
CA ASN A 267 4.46 -15.65 26.35
C ASN A 267 3.65 -15.11 27.52
N VAL A 268 2.74 -14.15 27.30
CA VAL A 268 1.92 -13.56 28.38
C VAL A 268 0.60 -14.32 28.54
N TYR A 269 -0.05 -14.68 27.44
CA TYR A 269 -1.34 -15.39 27.48
C TYR A 269 -1.21 -16.91 27.34
N GLY A 270 0.01 -17.43 27.14
CA GLY A 270 0.25 -18.88 27.05
C GLY A 270 -0.40 -19.54 25.83
N LEU A 271 -0.73 -18.77 24.79
CA LEU A 271 -1.49 -19.25 23.64
C LEU A 271 -0.64 -20.10 22.70
N GLY A 272 -1.24 -21.13 22.11
CA GLY A 272 -0.59 -21.95 21.09
C GLY A 272 -0.43 -21.20 19.76
N GLU A 273 0.49 -21.65 18.90
CA GLU A 273 0.79 -21.00 17.61
C GLU A 273 -0.45 -20.79 16.73
N ALA A 274 -1.36 -21.77 16.71
CA ALA A 274 -2.61 -21.68 15.95
C ALA A 274 -3.56 -20.59 16.48
N GLU A 275 -3.59 -20.36 17.78
CA GLU A 275 -4.43 -19.34 18.41
C GLU A 275 -3.82 -17.94 18.22
N VAL A 276 -2.50 -17.82 18.40
CA VAL A 276 -1.75 -16.59 18.09
C VAL A 276 -2.00 -16.18 16.64
N GLY A 277 -1.88 -17.11 15.69
CA GLY A 277 -2.16 -16.86 14.28
C GLY A 277 -3.57 -16.32 14.03
N LYS A 278 -4.60 -16.91 14.65
CA LYS A 278 -6.00 -16.45 14.53
C LYS A 278 -6.20 -15.03 15.06
N LEU A 279 -5.60 -14.69 16.20
CA LEU A 279 -5.70 -13.35 16.78
C LEU A 279 -4.96 -12.31 15.95
N LEU A 280 -3.77 -12.62 15.45
CA LEU A 280 -3.01 -11.70 14.59
C LEU A 280 -3.70 -11.44 13.24
N MET A 281 -4.54 -12.36 12.74
CA MET A 281 -5.36 -12.15 11.55
C MET A 281 -6.44 -11.07 11.75
N LEU A 282 -6.83 -10.75 12.99
CA LEU A 282 -7.83 -9.72 13.26
C LEU A 282 -7.33 -8.32 12.86
N ILE A 283 -6.03 -8.05 12.94
CA ILE A 283 -5.43 -6.77 12.55
C ILE A 283 -5.65 -6.47 11.06
N PRO A 284 -5.19 -7.31 10.10
CA PRO A 284 -5.45 -7.07 8.68
C PRO A 284 -6.94 -7.10 8.34
N LEU A 285 -7.76 -7.91 9.02
CA LEU A 285 -9.22 -7.89 8.83
C LEU A 285 -9.82 -6.54 9.26
N GLY A 286 -9.39 -6.01 10.40
CA GLY A 286 -9.68 -4.67 10.87
C GLY A 286 -9.37 -3.61 9.83
N MET A 287 -8.16 -3.65 9.24
CA MET A 287 -7.77 -2.73 8.17
C MET A 287 -8.61 -2.89 6.90
N ILE A 288 -8.97 -4.13 6.51
CA ILE A 288 -9.81 -4.40 5.33
C ILE A 288 -11.17 -3.69 5.42
N PHE A 289 -11.79 -3.69 6.59
CA PHE A 289 -13.08 -3.03 6.79
C PHE A 289 -12.96 -1.56 7.22
N GLY A 290 -11.99 -1.26 8.08
CA GLY A 290 -11.78 0.05 8.69
C GLY A 290 -11.25 1.10 7.70
N CYS A 291 -10.36 0.73 6.78
CA CYS A 291 -9.83 1.69 5.80
C CYS A 291 -10.93 2.23 4.85
N PRO A 292 -11.76 1.38 4.19
CA PRO A 292 -12.87 1.88 3.39
C PRO A 292 -13.92 2.62 4.23
N LEU A 293 -14.25 2.12 5.42
CA LEU A 293 -15.24 2.73 6.31
C LEU A 293 -14.81 4.14 6.72
N SER A 294 -13.57 4.33 7.17
CA SER A 294 -13.04 5.65 7.50
C SER A 294 -13.03 6.60 6.29
N GLY A 295 -12.78 6.08 5.09
CA GLY A 295 -12.91 6.82 3.83
C GLY A 295 -14.35 7.28 3.56
N VAL A 296 -15.35 6.40 3.72
CA VAL A 296 -16.78 6.73 3.58
C VAL A 296 -17.20 7.77 4.62
N ILE A 297 -16.76 7.60 5.87
CA ILE A 297 -17.03 8.57 6.94
C ILE A 297 -16.43 9.94 6.58
N SER A 298 -15.20 9.97 6.07
CA SER A 298 -14.52 11.19 5.64
C SER A 298 -15.28 11.89 4.51
N ASP A 299 -15.65 11.16 3.48
CA ASP A 299 -16.15 11.72 2.23
C ASP A 299 -17.65 12.03 2.25
N LYS A 300 -18.46 11.15 2.85
CA LYS A 300 -19.93 11.20 2.75
C LYS A 300 -20.60 11.62 4.05
N VAL A 301 -20.10 11.16 5.20
CA VAL A 301 -20.75 11.38 6.51
C VAL A 301 -20.30 12.70 7.13
N LEU A 302 -19.02 12.80 7.50
CA LEU A 302 -18.46 13.99 8.16
C LEU A 302 -18.02 15.07 7.17
N LYS A 303 -17.83 14.71 5.90
CA LYS A 303 -17.33 15.59 4.83
C LYS A 303 -16.07 16.36 5.25
N SER A 304 -15.23 15.72 6.05
CA SER A 304 -14.06 16.34 6.67
C SER A 304 -13.00 15.31 7.07
N ARG A 305 -11.90 15.28 6.31
CA ARG A 305 -10.73 14.44 6.57
C ARG A 305 -10.11 14.72 7.94
N LYS A 306 -10.03 16.00 8.32
CA LYS A 306 -9.47 16.44 9.60
C LYS A 306 -10.24 15.86 10.80
N LYS A 307 -11.58 15.87 10.75
CA LYS A 307 -12.40 15.29 11.83
C LYS A 307 -12.19 13.79 11.96
N VAL A 308 -12.13 13.06 10.84
CA VAL A 308 -11.86 11.61 10.86
C VAL A 308 -10.49 11.31 11.47
N VAL A 309 -9.46 12.03 11.05
CA VAL A 309 -8.10 11.88 11.60
C VAL A 309 -8.08 12.18 13.10
N PHE A 310 -8.70 13.26 13.53
CA PHE A 310 -8.73 13.67 14.94
C PHE A 310 -9.42 12.62 15.83
N TRP A 311 -10.64 12.21 15.46
CA TRP A 311 -11.36 11.19 16.22
C TRP A 311 -10.69 9.82 16.13
N GLY A 312 -10.16 9.46 14.96
CA GLY A 312 -9.38 8.24 14.77
C GLY A 312 -8.15 8.18 15.66
N ALA A 313 -7.42 9.30 15.82
CA ALA A 313 -6.28 9.38 16.73
C ALA A 313 -6.70 9.22 18.20
N ILE A 314 -7.85 9.78 18.60
CA ILE A 314 -8.42 9.58 19.94
C ILE A 314 -8.77 8.10 20.16
N PHE A 315 -9.50 7.48 19.24
CA PHE A 315 -9.85 6.05 19.35
C PHE A 315 -8.60 5.17 19.39
N TYR A 316 -7.60 5.49 18.56
CA TYR A 316 -6.32 4.80 18.55
C TYR A 316 -5.62 4.90 19.92
N LEU A 317 -5.53 6.11 20.49
CA LEU A 317 -4.96 6.30 21.83
C LEU A 317 -5.71 5.50 22.90
N LEU A 318 -7.05 5.51 22.86
CA LEU A 318 -7.88 4.76 23.80
C LEU A 318 -7.69 3.24 23.68
N ALA A 319 -7.46 2.73 22.47
CA ALA A 319 -7.17 1.31 22.24
C ALA A 319 -5.80 0.89 22.82
N TRP A 320 -4.82 1.81 22.89
CA TRP A 320 -3.52 1.55 23.49
C TRP A 320 -3.49 1.54 25.01
N ILE A 321 -4.37 2.30 25.68
CA ILE A 321 -4.42 2.34 27.16
C ILE A 321 -4.49 0.94 27.78
N PRO A 322 -5.45 0.05 27.42
CA PRO A 322 -5.50 -1.28 28.01
C PRO A 322 -4.30 -2.15 27.63
N LEU A 323 -3.77 -2.04 26.41
CA LEU A 323 -2.57 -2.77 25.98
C LEU A 323 -1.31 -2.40 26.79
N ILE A 324 -1.26 -1.18 27.34
CA ILE A 324 -0.14 -0.71 28.16
C ILE A 324 -0.33 -1.03 29.64
N TRP A 325 -1.55 -0.84 30.16
CA TRP A 325 -1.80 -0.88 31.61
C TRP A 325 -2.43 -2.19 32.11
N LYS A 326 -2.96 -3.03 31.22
CA LYS A 326 -3.61 -4.32 31.55
C LYS A 326 -3.05 -5.48 30.74
N ILE A 327 -1.72 -5.54 30.66
CA ILE A 327 -0.96 -6.41 29.76
C ILE A 327 -1.38 -7.90 29.88
N ASP A 328 -1.66 -8.41 31.07
CA ASP A 328 -1.85 -9.83 31.40
C ASP A 328 -3.27 -10.21 31.86
N SER A 329 -4.15 -9.22 32.03
CA SER A 329 -5.45 -9.41 32.71
C SER A 329 -6.67 -9.17 31.80
N MET A 330 -6.46 -8.96 30.50
CA MET A 330 -7.56 -8.78 29.56
C MET A 330 -8.20 -10.13 29.19
N SER A 331 -9.53 -10.15 29.05
CA SER A 331 -10.18 -11.31 28.44
C SER A 331 -9.76 -11.45 26.97
N LEU A 332 -9.70 -12.68 26.47
CA LEU A 332 -9.38 -12.95 25.06
C LEU A 332 -10.37 -12.28 24.09
N GLY A 333 -11.65 -12.16 24.47
CA GLY A 333 -12.65 -11.45 23.67
C GLY A 333 -12.35 -9.96 23.54
N PHE A 334 -11.94 -9.31 24.63
CA PHE A 334 -11.54 -7.90 24.60
C PHE A 334 -10.24 -7.69 23.81
N LEU A 335 -9.27 -8.59 23.98
CA LEU A 335 -8.03 -8.55 23.21
C LEU A 335 -8.29 -8.74 21.70
N SER A 336 -9.19 -9.65 21.33
CA SER A 336 -9.63 -9.84 19.95
C SER A 336 -10.23 -8.56 19.36
N PHE A 337 -11.08 -7.88 20.14
CA PHE A 337 -11.66 -6.60 19.73
C PHE A 337 -10.58 -5.52 19.52
N LEU A 338 -9.62 -5.39 20.44
CA LEU A 338 -8.53 -4.41 20.32
C LEU A 338 -7.60 -4.69 19.15
N LEU A 339 -7.35 -5.95 18.82
CA LEU A 339 -6.56 -6.32 17.64
C LEU A 339 -7.32 -6.06 16.33
N PHE A 340 -8.65 -5.97 16.37
CA PHE A 340 -9.48 -5.70 15.19
C PHE A 340 -9.71 -4.20 14.92
N VAL A 341 -9.80 -3.35 15.93
CA VAL A 341 -10.15 -1.91 15.79
C VAL A 341 -8.92 -1.05 15.59
#